data_AF-A0A246NP84-F1
#
_entry.id   AF-A0A246NP84-F1
#
_cell.length_a   1.000
_cell.length_b   1.000
_cell.length_c   1.000
_cell.angle_alpha   90.00
_cell.angle_beta   90.00
_cell.angle_gamma   90.00
#
_symmetry.space_group_name_H-M   'P 1'
#
loop_
_entity.id
_entity.type
_entity.pdbx_description
1 polymer ?
#
loop_
_entity_poly.entity_id
_entity_poly.type
_entity_poly.pdbx_seq_one_letter_code
_entity_poly.pdbx_strand_id
1 'polypeptide(L)'
;MALTLLLKSIKNGLIKTFDYSGKDSRLYYIIFMMFQIIWFCCYLSVFASSTNEIAWIPLLLFVLPSLACGSRRINDAGYSRGVFILLIVAPYLLFPFLAFPASVKKE
;
A
#
# COMPACT_ATOMS: atom_id res chain seq x y z
N MET A 1 0.92 22.92 -5.02
CA MET A 1 1.91 21.94 -5.56
C MET A 1 1.97 20.65 -4.74
N ALA A 2 2.06 20.68 -3.41
CA ALA A 2 2.05 19.48 -2.57
C ALA A 2 0.70 18.72 -2.58
N LEU A 3 -0.41 19.44 -2.41
CA LEU A 3 -1.77 18.86 -2.44
C LEU A 3 -2.07 18.14 -3.77
N THR A 4 -1.69 18.74 -4.89
CA THR A 4 -1.84 18.16 -6.23
C THR A 4 -1.03 16.88 -6.40
N LEU A 5 0.16 16.80 -5.81
CA LEU A 5 1.00 15.60 -5.84
C LEU A 5 0.38 14.49 -4.98
N LEU A 6 -0.12 14.83 -3.80
CA LEU A 6 -0.79 13.91 -2.89
C LEU A 6 -2.05 13.29 -3.54
N LEU A 7 -2.94 14.11 -4.08
CA LEU A 7 -4.15 13.65 -4.78
C LEU A 7 -3.83 12.80 -6.01
N LYS A 8 -2.82 13.19 -6.79
CA LYS A 8 -2.38 12.40 -7.95
C LYS A 8 -1.82 11.04 -7.53
N SER A 9 -1.07 11.00 -6.43
CA SER A 9 -0.52 9.75 -5.87
C SER A 9 -1.63 8.81 -5.43
N ILE A 10 -2.62 9.32 -4.70
CA ILE A 10 -3.78 8.54 -4.24
C ILE A 10 -4.58 8.02 -5.43
N LYS A 11 -4.92 8.89 -6.38
CA LYS A 11 -5.67 8.52 -7.58
C LYS A 11 -4.95 7.42 -8.37
N ASN A 12 -3.64 7.58 -8.60
CA ASN A 12 -2.86 6.59 -9.33
C ASN A 12 -2.76 5.26 -8.57
N GLY A 13 -2.59 5.31 -7.25
CA GLY A 13 -2.55 4.11 -6.42
C GLY A 13 -3.86 3.32 -6.47
N LEU A 14 -5.00 4.02 -6.39
CA LEU A 14 -6.34 3.42 -6.50
C LEU A 14 -6.61 2.83 -7.88
N ILE A 15 -6.33 3.57 -8.96
CA ILE A 15 -6.54 3.08 -10.34
C ILE A 15 -5.73 1.81 -10.60
N LYS A 16 -4.52 1.74 -10.05
CA LYS A 16 -3.64 0.59 -10.22
C LYS A 16 -3.89 -0.53 -9.20
N THR A 17 -4.99 -0.52 -8.44
CA THR A 17 -5.27 -1.59 -7.45
C THR A 17 -5.22 -3.00 -8.05
N PHE A 18 -5.55 -3.15 -9.33
CA PHE A 18 -5.52 -4.44 -10.03
C PHE A 18 -4.26 -4.66 -10.90
N ASP A 19 -3.32 -3.71 -10.90
CA ASP A 19 -2.03 -3.84 -11.58
C ASP A 19 -0.91 -4.15 -10.58
N TYR A 20 -0.58 -5.44 -10.48
CA TYR A 20 0.47 -5.95 -9.60
C TYR A 20 1.87 -5.96 -10.25
N SER A 21 1.94 -5.78 -11.57
CA SER A 21 3.16 -5.93 -12.38
C SER A 21 3.92 -4.62 -12.57
N GLY A 22 3.28 -3.49 -12.25
CA GLY A 22 3.91 -2.17 -12.32
C GLY A 22 5.06 -1.95 -11.33
N LYS A 23 5.60 -0.73 -11.36
CA LYS A 23 6.60 -0.21 -10.43
C LYS A 23 6.06 1.04 -9.75
N ASP A 24 6.27 1.16 -8.44
CA ASP A 24 5.96 2.37 -7.68
C ASP A 24 7.22 2.90 -7.00
N SER A 25 7.49 4.19 -7.20
CA SER A 25 8.60 4.84 -6.53
C SER A 25 8.35 4.88 -5.01
N ARG A 26 9.42 4.90 -4.24
CA ARG A 26 9.38 4.95 -2.77
C ARG A 26 8.45 6.04 -2.23
N LEU A 27 8.49 7.23 -2.84
CA LEU A 27 7.67 8.37 -2.38
C LEU A 27 6.18 8.14 -2.66
N TYR A 28 5.82 7.64 -3.85
CA TYR A 28 4.43 7.30 -4.17
C TYR A 28 3.89 6.17 -3.28
N TYR A 29 4.73 5.16 -3.03
CA TYR A 29 4.44 4.06 -2.12
C TYR A 29 4.12 4.56 -0.70
N ILE A 30 5.00 5.38 -0.11
CA ILE A 30 4.81 5.91 1.25
C ILE A 30 3.53 6.75 1.34
N ILE A 31 3.31 7.67 0.39
CA ILE A 31 2.12 8.52 0.39
C ILE A 31 0.85 7.67 0.33
N PHE A 32 0.82 6.66 -0.54
CA PHE A 32 -0.35 5.81 -0.71
C PHE A 32 -0.60 4.91 0.50
N MET A 33 0.43 4.30 1.08
CA MET A 33 0.31 3.48 2.28
C MET A 33 -0.14 4.30 3.49
N MET A 34 0.40 5.51 3.67
CA MET A 34 -0.06 6.41 4.73
C MET A 34 -1.53 6.77 4.56
N PHE A 35 -1.96 7.06 3.33
CA PHE A 35 -3.38 7.26 3.04
C PHE A 35 -4.22 6.02 3.38
N GLN A 36 -3.77 4.82 2.99
CA GLN A 36 -4.44 3.55 3.29
C GLN A 36 -4.63 3.35 4.81
N ILE A 37 -3.58 3.60 5.59
CA ILE A 37 -3.62 3.49 7.06
C ILE A 37 -4.57 4.53 7.66
N ILE A 38 -4.42 5.81 7.28
CA ILE A 38 -5.20 6.90 7.86
C ILE A 38 -6.69 6.69 7.63
N TRP A 39 -7.11 6.39 6.39
CA TRP A 39 -8.54 6.23 6.11
C TRP A 39 -9.12 5.00 6.82
N PHE A 40 -8.38 3.89 6.89
CA PHE A 40 -8.85 2.68 7.55
C PHE A 40 -8.93 2.87 9.07
N CYS A 41 -7.99 3.59 9.67
CA CYS A 41 -8.09 4.02 11.07
C CYS A 41 -9.31 4.91 11.32
N CYS A 42 -9.62 5.85 10.41
CA CYS A 42 -10.85 6.64 10.51
C CYS A 42 -12.10 5.76 10.42
N TYR A 43 -12.12 4.78 9.51
CA TYR A 43 -13.21 3.80 9.41
C TYR A 43 -13.39 3.01 10.72
N LEU A 44 -12.29 2.50 11.29
CA LEU A 44 -12.34 1.76 12.56
C LEU A 44 -12.85 2.63 13.70
N SER A 45 -12.38 3.88 13.80
CA SER A 45 -12.73 4.79 14.89
C SER A 45 -14.18 5.28 14.83
N VAL A 46 -14.75 5.47 13.65
CA VAL A 46 -16.08 6.07 13.47
C VAL A 46 -17.16 5.01 13.32
N PHE A 47 -16.91 3.98 12.52
CA PHE A 47 -17.94 3.00 12.16
C PHE A 47 -17.76 1.69 12.93
N ALA A 48 -16.59 1.05 12.82
CA ALA A 48 -16.40 -0.27 13.41
C ALA A 48 -16.43 -0.23 14.96
N SER A 49 -16.05 0.90 15.57
CA SER A 49 -16.17 1.13 17.01
C SER A 49 -17.62 1.10 17.51
N SER A 50 -18.58 1.50 16.67
CA SER A 50 -19.99 1.56 17.02
C SER A 50 -20.69 0.22 16.84
N THR A 51 -20.31 -0.54 15.81
CA THR A 51 -20.92 -1.84 15.50
C THR A 51 -20.17 -3.03 16.11
N ASN A 52 -18.95 -2.82 16.61
CA ASN A 52 -17.98 -3.86 16.99
C ASN A 52 -17.70 -4.89 15.88
N GLU A 53 -17.98 -4.53 14.63
CA GLU A 53 -17.84 -5.39 13.46
C GLU A 53 -17.09 -4.66 12.35
N ILE A 54 -16.19 -5.37 11.68
CA ILE A 54 -15.49 -4.89 10.49
C ILE A 54 -16.26 -5.39 9.27
N ALA A 55 -16.76 -4.45 8.47
CA ALA A 55 -17.42 -4.77 7.22
C ALA A 55 -16.41 -5.23 6.15
N TRP A 56 -16.85 -6.18 5.31
CA TRP A 56 -16.01 -6.76 4.25
C TRP A 56 -15.58 -5.75 3.20
N ILE A 57 -16.45 -4.83 2.80
CA ILE A 57 -16.16 -3.82 1.77
C ILE A 57 -14.96 -2.94 2.17
N PRO A 58 -14.97 -2.23 3.31
CA PRO A 58 -13.83 -1.40 3.71
C PRO A 58 -12.56 -2.22 3.96
N LEU A 59 -12.69 -3.45 4.44
CA LEU A 59 -11.56 -4.35 4.58
C LEU A 59 -10.91 -4.67 3.21
N LEU A 60 -11.71 -5.02 2.20
CA LEU A 60 -11.21 -5.30 0.85
C LEU A 60 -10.60 -4.06 0.20
N LEU A 61 -11.21 -2.88 0.41
CA LEU A 61 -10.69 -1.59 -0.07
C LEU A 61 -9.40 -1.17 0.63
N PHE A 62 -9.08 -1.73 1.80
CA PHE A 62 -7.80 -1.54 2.45
C PHE A 62 -6.76 -2.57 1.98
N VAL A 63 -7.13 -3.85 1.98
CA VAL A 63 -6.21 -4.96 1.70
C VAL A 63 -5.74 -4.98 0.24
N LEU A 64 -6.66 -4.92 -0.73
CA LEU A 64 -6.30 -5.08 -2.14
C LEU A 64 -5.36 -3.97 -2.63
N PRO A 65 -5.64 -2.66 -2.39
CA PRO A 65 -4.75 -1.61 -2.84
C PRO A 65 -3.40 -1.63 -2.11
N SER A 66 -3.38 -2.02 -0.83
CA SER A 66 -2.13 -2.14 -0.06
C SER A 66 -1.25 -3.25 -0.62
N LEU A 67 -1.81 -4.42 -0.91
CA LEU A 67 -1.08 -5.54 -1.52
C LEU A 67 -0.56 -5.18 -2.91
N ALA A 68 -1.38 -4.55 -3.76
CA ALA A 68 -0.97 -4.14 -5.10
C ALA A 68 0.14 -3.07 -5.07
N CYS A 69 0.04 -2.08 -4.18
CA CYS A 69 1.09 -1.08 -4.02
C CYS A 69 2.39 -1.69 -3.46
N GLY A 70 2.28 -2.60 -2.49
CA GLY A 70 3.39 -3.37 -1.96
C GLY A 70 4.09 -4.23 -3.02
N SER A 71 3.33 -4.93 -3.87
CA SER A 71 3.88 -5.76 -4.95
C SER A 71 4.64 -4.92 -5.96
N ARG A 72 4.10 -3.76 -6.36
CA ARG A 72 4.78 -2.83 -7.27
C ARG A 72 6.05 -2.26 -6.65
N ARG A 73 6.08 -2.04 -5.33
CA ARG A 73 7.28 -1.58 -4.62
C ARG A 73 8.34 -2.68 -4.54
N ILE A 74 7.94 -3.93 -4.33
CA ILE A 74 8.83 -5.11 -4.40
C ILE A 74 9.49 -5.20 -5.78
N ASN A 75 8.69 -5.08 -6.85
CA ASN A 75 9.16 -5.10 -8.24
C ASN A 75 10.10 -3.92 -8.54
N ASP A 76 9.80 -2.73 -8.03
CA ASP A 76 10.63 -1.55 -8.22
C ASP A 76 11.99 -1.68 -7.52
N ALA A 77 11.98 -2.18 -6.29
CA ALA A 77 13.16 -2.38 -5.45
C ALA A 77 14.05 -3.57 -5.86
N GLY A 78 13.61 -4.38 -6.82
CA GLY A 78 14.38 -5.51 -7.35
C GLY A 78 14.39 -6.76 -6.45
N TYR A 79 13.41 -6.87 -5.54
CA TYR A 79 13.27 -8.04 -4.69
C TYR A 79 12.72 -9.24 -5.48
N SER A 80 13.02 -10.46 -5.01
CA SER A 80 12.52 -11.68 -5.63
C SER A 80 11.00 -11.80 -5.50
N ARG A 81 10.37 -12.55 -6.42
CA ARG A 81 8.92 -12.83 -6.33
C ARG A 81 8.52 -13.54 -5.03
N GLY A 82 9.44 -14.27 -4.39
CA GLY A 82 9.20 -14.90 -3.10
C GLY A 82 8.92 -13.88 -1.97
N VAL A 83 9.47 -12.67 -2.07
CA VAL A 83 9.19 -11.58 -1.11
C VAL A 83 7.73 -11.15 -1.14
N PHE A 84 7.01 -11.36 -2.25
CA PHE A 84 5.57 -11.14 -2.30
C PHE A 84 4.80 -12.04 -1.32
N ILE A 85 5.25 -13.28 -1.08
CA ILE A 85 4.59 -14.20 -0.13
C ILE A 85 4.63 -13.61 1.29
N LEU A 86 5.70 -12.88 1.63
CA LEU A 86 5.82 -12.19 2.91
C LEU A 86 4.79 -11.05 3.07
N LEU A 87 4.24 -10.48 1.99
CA LEU A 87 3.11 -9.53 2.10
C LEU A 87 1.86 -10.20 2.66
N ILE A 88 1.69 -11.50 2.43
CA ILE A 88 0.52 -12.25 2.89
C ILE A 88 0.76 -12.77 4.30
N VAL A 89 1.95 -13.33 4.55
CA VAL A 89 2.28 -13.99 5.82
C VAL A 89 2.67 -12.99 6.92
N ALA A 90 3.38 -11.91 6.58
CA ALA A 90 3.89 -10.93 7.52
C ALA A 90 3.82 -9.47 6.98
N PRO A 91 2.62 -8.98 6.61
CA PRO A 91 2.44 -7.64 6.05
C PRO A 91 2.98 -6.53 6.95
N TYR A 92 2.82 -6.69 8.27
CA TYR A 92 3.21 -5.70 9.27
C TYR A 92 4.74 -5.49 9.37
N LEU A 93 5.55 -6.47 8.96
CA LEU A 93 7.00 -6.31 8.86
C LEU A 93 7.40 -5.75 7.50
N LEU A 94 6.77 -6.26 6.44
CA LEU A 94 7.21 -5.98 5.09
C LEU A 94 6.79 -4.60 4.59
N PHE A 95 5.59 -4.11 4.93
CA PHE A 95 5.17 -2.77 4.50
C PHE A 95 6.10 -1.66 5.03
N PRO A 96 6.45 -1.61 6.34
CA PRO A 96 7.47 -0.67 6.80
C PRO A 96 8.83 -0.88 6.12
N PHE A 97 9.23 -2.13 5.90
CA PHE A 97 10.50 -2.43 5.26
C PHE A 97 10.60 -1.91 3.82
N LEU A 98 9.51 -1.96 3.05
CA LEU A 98 9.44 -1.48 1.68
C LEU A 98 9.56 0.06 1.54
N ALA A 99 9.42 0.78 2.66
CA ALA A 99 9.68 2.21 2.73
C ALA A 99 11.18 2.54 2.71
N PHE A 100 12.07 1.58 2.96
CA PHE A 100 13.51 1.77 2.83
C PHE A 100 13.95 1.86 1.35
N PRO A 101 15.13 2.46 1.08
CA PRO A 101 15.71 2.48 -0.26
C PRO A 101 15.87 1.06 -0.83
N ALA A 102 15.86 0.96 -2.16
CA ALA A 102 16.01 -0.32 -2.84
C ALA A 102 17.35 -0.97 -2.47
N SER A 103 17.33 -2.28 -2.24
CA SER A 103 18.54 -3.07 -1.95
C SER A 103 19.49 -3.14 -3.15
N VAL A 104 18.97 -2.96 -4.37
CA VAL A 104 19.76 -3.02 -5.61
C VAL A 104 19.71 -1.65 -6.27
N LYS A 105 20.87 -1.03 -6.48
CA LYS A 105 20.98 0.10 -7.42
C LYS A 105 20.90 -0.49 -8.83
N LYS A 106 19.93 -0.05 -9.62
CA LYS A 106 19.98 -0.26 -11.07
C LYS A 106 21.14 0.58 -11.57
N GLU A 107 22.22 -0.07 -11.99
CA GLU A 107 23.29 0.52 -12.80
C GLU A 107 22.75 1.02 -14.14
#